data_AF-A0A0E4H5B0-F1
#
_entry.id   AF-A0A0E4H5B0-F1
#
_cell.length_a   1.000
_cell.length_b   1.000
_cell.length_c   1.000
_cell.angle_alpha   90.00
_cell.angle_beta   90.00
_cell.angle_gamma   90.00
#
_symmetry.space_group_name_H-M   'P 1'
#
loop_
_entity.id
_entity.type
_entity.pdbx_description
1 polymer ?
#
loop_
_entity_poly.entity_id
_entity_poly.type
_entity_poly.pdbx_seq_one_letter_code
_entity_poly.pdbx_strand_id
1 'polypeptide(L)'
;MIDHFGIKVKDLEVAKTFYQATLAPLNYHLQFDTEWAVSFAEPRNADPGGDFWLSQGQQEPEYFAFSAETFQEVEAFHPAALAAG
;
A
#
# COMPACT_ATOMS: atom_id res chain seq x y z
N MET A 1 0.69 -17.90 3.69
CA MET A 1 -0.01 -16.89 2.89
C MET A 1 -0.60 -15.89 3.87
N ILE A 2 -0.26 -14.62 3.72
CA ILE A 2 -0.88 -13.54 4.48
C ILE A 2 -2.07 -13.10 3.62
N ASP A 3 -3.26 -13.06 4.22
CA ASP A 3 -4.48 -12.63 3.54
C ASP A 3 -4.46 -11.11 3.37
N HIS A 4 -4.29 -10.39 4.48
CA HIS A 4 -4.05 -8.96 4.54
C HIS A 4 -3.24 -8.58 5.79
N PHE A 5 -2.72 -7.36 5.79
CA PHE A 5 -2.18 -6.73 6.99
C PHE A 5 -2.49 -5.23 6.97
N GLY A 6 -2.31 -4.57 8.10
CA GLY A 6 -2.57 -3.14 8.19
C GLY A 6 -1.62 -2.42 9.12
N ILE A 7 -1.38 -1.15 8.80
CA ILE A 7 -0.46 -0.27 9.51
C ILE A 7 -1.19 0.96 10.04
N LYS A 8 -0.58 1.59 11.05
CA LYS A 8 -1.04 2.87 11.59
C LYS A 8 -0.28 4.01 10.94
N VAL A 9 -1.01 5.01 10.46
CA VAL A 9 -0.46 6.21 9.84
C VAL A 9 -0.89 7.46 10.58
N LYS A 10 -0.04 8.49 10.56
CA LYS A 10 -0.35 9.76 11.23
C LYS A 10 -1.47 10.54 10.53
N ASP A 11 -1.43 10.55 9.20
CA ASP A 11 -2.40 11.23 8.33
C ASP A 11 -2.79 10.27 7.19
N LEU A 12 -4.09 9.97 7.10
CA LEU A 12 -4.60 8.96 6.19
C LEU A 12 -4.59 9.43 4.73
N GLU A 13 -4.86 10.70 4.46
CA GLU A 13 -4.89 11.25 3.09
C GLU A 13 -3.48 11.38 2.51
N VAL A 14 -2.53 11.83 3.34
CA VAL A 14 -1.12 11.88 2.95
C VAL A 14 -0.60 10.47 2.66
N ALA A 15 -0.87 9.51 3.55
CA ALA A 15 -0.43 8.13 3.36
C ALA A 15 -1.11 7.47 2.15
N LYS A 16 -2.42 7.69 1.94
CA LYS A 16 -3.14 7.22 0.75
C LYS A 16 -2.48 7.70 -0.53
N THR A 17 -2.19 9.00 -0.63
CA THR A 17 -1.56 9.60 -1.81
C THR A 17 -0.18 8.99 -2.07
N PHE A 18 0.61 8.83 -1.01
CA PHE A 18 1.93 8.19 -1.08
C PHE A 18 1.84 6.74 -1.57
N TYR A 19 1.03 5.90 -0.92
CA TYR A 19 0.94 4.48 -1.26
C TYR A 19 0.24 4.24 -2.60
N GLN A 20 -0.70 5.08 -3.00
CA GLN A 20 -1.32 4.98 -4.32
C GLN A 20 -0.29 5.19 -5.44
N ALA A 21 0.58 6.19 -5.31
CA ALA A 21 1.67 6.41 -6.28
C ALA A 21 2.74 5.31 -6.22
N THR A 22 3.11 4.92 -5.01
CA THR A 22 4.22 3.98 -4.74
C THR A 22 3.87 2.55 -5.13
N LEU A 23 2.62 2.11 -4.93
CA LEU A 23 2.20 0.73 -5.20
C LEU A 23 1.66 0.51 -6.62
N ALA A 24 1.35 1.58 -7.36
CA ALA A 24 0.88 1.47 -8.75
C ALA A 24 1.82 0.67 -9.67
N PRO A 25 3.16 0.79 -9.59
CA PRO A 25 4.07 -0.05 -10.37
C PRO A 25 3.98 -1.55 -10.05
N LEU A 26 3.53 -1.90 -8.84
CA LEU A 26 3.31 -3.28 -8.41
C LEU A 26 1.87 -3.75 -8.69
N ASN A 27 1.12 -3.02 -9.53
CA ASN A 27 -0.25 -3.32 -9.92
C ASN A 27 -1.29 -3.27 -8.78
N TYR A 28 -0.95 -2.63 -7.67
CA TYR A 28 -1.92 -2.36 -6.62
C TYR A 28 -2.87 -1.23 -7.03
N HIS A 29 -4.11 -1.35 -6.60
CA HIS A 29 -5.17 -0.35 -6.78
C HIS A 29 -5.89 -0.08 -5.47
N LEU A 30 -6.52 1.08 -5.39
CA LEU A 30 -7.35 1.47 -4.25
C LEU A 30 -8.59 0.56 -4.20
N GLN A 31 -8.76 -0.16 -3.10
CA GLN A 31 -9.88 -1.09 -2.90
C GLN A 31 -10.94 -0.49 -1.97
N PHE A 32 -10.52 0.18 -0.90
CA PHE A 32 -11.39 0.99 -0.03
C PHE A 32 -10.81 2.39 0.18
N ASP A 33 -11.69 3.38 0.24
CA ASP A 33 -11.38 4.76 0.59
C ASP A 33 -12.50 5.34 1.45
N THR A 34 -12.22 5.46 2.74
CA THR A 34 -13.16 6.02 3.72
C THR A 34 -12.40 6.96 4.64
N GLU A 35 -13.13 7.80 5.39
CA GLU A 35 -12.51 8.69 6.38
C GLU A 35 -11.78 7.95 7.52
N TRP A 36 -12.06 6.65 7.70
CA TRP A 36 -11.51 5.84 8.80
C TRP A 36 -10.38 4.91 8.37
N ALA A 37 -10.43 4.44 7.12
CA ALA A 37 -9.51 3.45 6.58
C ALA A 37 -9.42 3.51 5.06
N VAL A 38 -8.24 3.16 4.58
CA VAL A 38 -7.90 3.03 3.16
C VAL A 38 -7.30 1.65 2.95
N SER A 39 -7.62 0.97 1.85
CA SER A 39 -6.97 -0.30 1.50
C SER A 39 -6.54 -0.34 0.05
N PHE A 40 -5.48 -1.12 -0.19
CA PHE A 40 -4.94 -1.39 -1.51
C PHE A 40 -4.99 -2.88 -1.79
N ALA A 41 -5.37 -3.24 -3.01
CA ALA A 41 -5.42 -4.62 -3.47
C ALA A 41 -4.53 -4.85 -4.67
N GLU A 42 -3.86 -6.00 -4.72
CA GLU A 42 -3.20 -6.50 -5.92
C GLU A 42 -4.04 -7.62 -6.54
N PRO A 43 -4.20 -7.71 -7.87
CA PRO A 43 -5.13 -8.65 -8.52
C PRO A 43 -4.96 -10.14 -8.23
N ARG A 44 -3.82 -10.58 -7.68
CA ARG A 44 -3.58 -11.98 -7.28
C ARG A 44 -4.10 -12.27 -5.87
N ASN A 45 -4.42 -11.24 -5.07
CA ASN A 45 -5.09 -11.40 -3.80
C ASN A 45 -6.61 -11.60 -4.01
N ALA A 46 -7.20 -12.53 -3.25
CA ALA A 46 -8.61 -12.86 -3.32
C ALA A 46 -9.45 -12.19 -2.21
N ASP A 47 -8.81 -11.49 -1.26
CA ASP A 47 -9.52 -10.77 -0.20
C ASP A 47 -10.34 -9.62 -0.82
N PRO A 48 -11.68 -9.64 -0.72
CA PRO A 48 -12.51 -8.54 -1.22
C PRO A 48 -12.23 -7.21 -0.53
N GLY A 49 -11.59 -7.22 0.64
CA GLY A 49 -11.13 -6.07 1.40
C GLY A 49 -9.81 -5.47 0.90
N GLY A 50 -8.99 -6.25 0.20
CA GLY A 50 -7.63 -5.87 -0.21
C GLY A 50 -6.56 -6.23 0.82
N ASP A 51 -5.31 -6.21 0.36
CA ASP A 51 -4.14 -6.80 1.01
C ASP A 51 -3.53 -5.90 2.09
N PHE A 52 -3.55 -4.59 1.85
CA PHE A 52 -2.77 -3.63 2.62
C PHE A 52 -3.65 -2.48 3.10
N TRP A 53 -3.81 -2.39 4.42
CA TRP A 53 -4.71 -1.46 5.08
C TRP A 53 -3.97 -0.32 5.78
N LEU A 54 -4.50 0.87 5.66
CA LEU A 54 -4.09 2.07 6.38
C LEU A 54 -5.22 2.51 7.29
N SER A 55 -4.87 2.84 8.53
CA SER A 55 -5.81 3.50 9.46
C SER A 55 -5.06 4.50 10.32
N GLN A 56 -5.74 5.55 10.75
CA GLN A 56 -5.08 6.59 11.55
C GLN A 56 -4.68 6.06 12.94
N GLY A 57 -3.49 6.43 13.43
CA GLY A 57 -3.04 6.08 14.78
C GLY A 57 -1.55 6.37 15.03
N GLN A 58 -1.08 5.90 16.18
CA GLN A 58 0.35 5.94 16.52
C GLN A 58 1.10 4.91 15.67
N GLN A 59 2.07 5.38 14.88
CA GLN A 59 2.95 4.51 14.11
C GLN A 59 4.09 3.99 15.01
N GLU A 60 4.38 2.71 14.89
CA GLU A 60 5.58 2.08 15.45
C GLU A 60 6.53 1.67 14.31
N PRO A 61 7.84 1.57 14.55
CA PRO A 61 8.76 1.03 13.56
C PRO A 61 8.42 -0.42 13.21
N GLU A 62 8.18 -0.68 11.93
CA GLU A 62 7.86 -2.01 11.41
C GLU A 62 8.51 -2.22 10.05
N TYR A 63 8.67 -3.48 9.66
CA TYR A 63 9.23 -3.87 8.37
C TYR A 63 8.25 -4.78 7.65
N PHE A 64 7.89 -4.41 6.43
CA PHE A 64 7.09 -5.20 5.51
C PHE A 64 7.66 -5.03 4.10
N ALA A 65 7.33 -5.99 3.23
CA ALA A 65 7.76 -6.00 1.85
C ALA A 65 6.59 -6.40 0.96
N PHE A 66 6.50 -5.76 -0.20
CA PHE A 66 5.56 -6.13 -1.26
C PHE A 66 6.24 -7.06 -2.26
N SER A 67 5.47 -8.00 -2.79
CA SER A 67 5.96 -8.93 -3.80
C SER A 67 5.93 -8.28 -5.19
N ALA A 68 7.05 -8.33 -5.91
CA ALA A 68 7.15 -7.97 -7.32
C ALA A 68 7.38 -9.23 -8.16
N GLU A 69 6.75 -9.35 -9.33
CA GLU A 69 6.95 -10.46 -10.25
C GLU A 69 8.23 -10.28 -11.08
N THR A 70 8.63 -9.03 -11.27
CA THR A 70 9.74 -8.68 -12.15
C THR A 70 10.71 -7.69 -11.49
N PHE A 71 11.94 -7.68 -11.99
CA PHE A 71 12.92 -6.68 -11.55
C PHE A 71 12.52 -5.26 -11.98
N GLN A 72 11.86 -5.14 -13.14
CA GLN A 72 11.37 -3.87 -13.68
C GLN A 72 10.31 -3.23 -12.78
N GLU A 73 9.45 -4.03 -12.15
CA GLU A 73 8.51 -3.55 -11.12
C GLU A 73 9.24 -2.95 -9.92
N VAL A 74 10.32 -3.58 -9.46
CA VAL A 74 11.16 -3.05 -8.36
C VAL A 74 11.85 -1.74 -8.79
N GLU A 75 12.38 -1.69 -10.01
CA GLU A 75 13.02 -0.49 -10.56
C GLU A 75 12.04 0.65 -10.79
N ALA A 76 10.75 0.37 -11.02
CA ALA A 76 9.70 1.38 -11.16
C ALA A 76 9.13 1.82 -9.80
N PHE A 77 9.03 0.89 -8.84
CA PHE A 77 8.55 1.15 -7.48
C PHE A 77 9.39 2.21 -6.75
N HIS A 78 10.72 2.07 -6.78
CA HIS A 78 11.60 2.93 -5.99
C HIS A 78 11.56 4.42 -6.43
N PRO A 79 11.69 4.77 -7.72
CA PRO A 79 11.51 6.15 -8.18
C PRO A 79 10.10 6.71 -7.92
N ALA A 80 9.05 5.89 -8.04
CA ALA A 80 7.69 6.31 -7.75
C ALA A 80 7.52 6.68 -6.27
N ALA A 81 8.09 5.89 -5.36
CA ALA A 81 8.13 6.20 -3.94
C ALA A 81 8.84 7.52 -3.66
N LEU A 82 10.06 7.69 -4.19
CA LEU A 82 10.85 8.91 -4.00
C LEU A 82 10.16 10.18 -4.52
N ALA A 83 9.41 10.07 -5.62
CA ALA A 83 8.65 11.19 -6.18
C ALA A 83 7.41 11.55 -5.32
N ALA A 84 6.89 10.59 -4.55
CA ALA A 84 5.71 10.75 -3.72
C ALA A 84 6.00 11.34 -2.33
N GLY A 85 7.27 11.34 -1.90
CA GLY A 85 7.75 11.94 -0.63
C GLY A 85 8.42 10.93 0.28
#